data_AF-A0A0L0NKL8-F1
#
_entry.id   AF-A0A0L0NKL8-F1
#
_cell.length_a   1.000
_cell.length_b   1.000
_cell.length_c   1.000
_cell.angle_alpha   90.00
_cell.angle_beta   90.00
_cell.angle_gamma   90.00
#
_symmetry.space_group_name_H-M   'P 1'
#
loop_
_entity.id
_entity.type
_entity.pdbx_description
1 polymer ?
#
loop_
_entity_poly.entity_id
_entity_poly.type
_entity_poly.pdbx_seq_one_letter_code
_entity_poly.pdbx_strand_id
1 'polypeptide(L)'
;MSWAEKPQSRPGPGACGRVSCERSMAIYWCNDSPKPKTLGNWGDIADAALLVDVECVRTKNIGGQVFNWLDWNVIVSIVDC
;
A
#
# COMPACT_ATOMS: atom_id res chain seq x y z
N MET A 1 7.53 23.21 -12.00
CA MET A 1 7.78 22.34 -10.83
C MET A 1 6.43 21.78 -10.39
N SER A 2 6.01 20.63 -10.92
CA SER A 2 4.73 20.01 -10.55
C SER A 2 4.94 19.16 -9.30
N TRP A 3 4.25 19.54 -8.22
CA TRP A 3 4.10 18.76 -7.01
C TRP A 3 3.52 17.39 -7.37
N ALA A 4 4.10 16.31 -6.86
CA ALA A 4 3.62 14.95 -7.09
C ALA A 4 2.10 14.87 -6.80
N GLU A 5 1.33 14.32 -7.73
CA GLU A 5 -0.10 14.12 -7.55
C GLU A 5 -0.37 13.25 -6.32
N LYS A 6 -1.39 13.61 -5.54
CA LYS A 6 -1.79 12.87 -4.35
C LYS A 6 -2.36 11.49 -4.74
N PRO A 7 -2.07 10.42 -3.98
CA PRO A 7 -2.65 9.11 -4.23
C PRO A 7 -4.17 9.16 -4.10
N GLN A 8 -4.89 8.59 -5.07
CA GLN A 8 -6.35 8.51 -5.09
C GLN A 8 -6.82 7.07 -5.31
N SER A 9 -7.89 6.66 -4.63
CA SER A 9 -8.52 5.36 -4.80
C SER A 9 -10.05 5.48 -4.82
N ARG A 10 -10.68 4.59 -5.59
CA ARG A 10 -12.13 4.43 -5.67
C ARG A 10 -12.70 3.94 -4.32
N PRO A 11 -14.01 4.05 -4.09
CA PRO A 11 -14.66 3.45 -2.92
C PRO A 11 -14.37 1.95 -2.78
N GLY A 12 -14.14 1.52 -1.54
CA GLY A 12 -14.01 0.13 -1.11
C GLY A 12 -15.34 -0.51 -0.66
N PRO A 13 -15.29 -1.60 0.13
CA PRO A 13 -14.08 -2.20 0.70
C PRO A 13 -13.21 -2.93 -0.34
N GLY A 14 -11.92 -3.11 -0.06
CA GLY A 14 -11.02 -3.89 -0.93
C GLY A 14 -10.72 -3.27 -2.29
N ALA A 15 -10.85 -1.94 -2.43
CA ALA A 15 -10.45 -1.24 -3.64
C ALA A 15 -8.92 -1.06 -3.69
N CYS A 16 -8.24 -2.07 -4.22
CA CYS A 16 -6.79 -2.14 -4.28
C CYS A 16 -6.22 -1.69 -5.63
N GLY A 17 -5.11 -0.96 -5.59
CA GLY A 17 -4.27 -0.64 -6.75
C GLY A 17 -2.81 -1.03 -6.50
N ARG A 18 -2.13 -1.57 -7.52
CA ARG A 18 -0.69 -1.84 -7.46
C ARG A 18 0.06 -0.53 -7.57
N VAL A 19 0.86 -0.22 -6.55
CA VAL A 19 1.66 1.02 -6.45
C VAL A 19 3.05 0.80 -7.05
N SER A 20 3.66 -0.36 -6.77
CA SER A 20 4.97 -0.73 -7.30
C SER A 20 5.06 -2.24 -7.49
N CYS A 21 5.94 -2.67 -8.38
CA CYS A 21 6.32 -4.06 -8.59
C CYS A 21 7.79 -4.10 -9.05
N GLU A 22 8.69 -4.62 -8.21
CA GLU A 22 10.10 -4.77 -8.53
C GLU A 22 10.68 -5.98 -7.78
N ARG A 23 11.66 -6.69 -8.38
CA ARG A 23 12.41 -7.78 -7.73
C ARG A 23 11.52 -8.81 -7.02
N SER A 24 10.48 -9.25 -7.72
CA SER A 24 9.49 -10.21 -7.23
C SER A 24 8.70 -9.75 -6.00
N MET A 25 8.56 -8.44 -5.81
CA MET A 25 7.82 -7.85 -4.71
C MET A 25 6.90 -6.74 -5.22
N ALA A 26 5.62 -6.80 -4.85
CA ALA A 26 4.63 -5.78 -5.18
C ALA A 26 4.08 -5.10 -3.93
N ILE A 27 3.90 -3.79 -4.03
CA ILE A 27 3.20 -2.97 -3.03
C ILE A 27 1.81 -2.66 -3.58
N TYR A 28 0.78 -2.96 -2.80
CA TYR A 28 -0.59 -2.59 -3.08
C TYR A 28 -1.10 -1.64 -2.00
N TRP A 29 -1.87 -0.65 -2.41
CA TRP A 29 -2.65 0.19 -1.53
C TRP A 29 -4.13 -0.09 -1.73
N CYS A 30 -4.84 -0.39 -0.65
CA CYS A 30 -6.25 -0.74 -0.65
C CYS A 30 -7.05 0.28 0.14
N ASN A 31 -8.12 0.79 -0.45
CA ASN A 31 -9.13 1.57 0.26
C ASN A 31 -10.24 0.64 0.77
N ASP A 32 -10.45 0.64 2.08
CA ASP A 32 -11.52 -0.12 2.74
C ASP A 32 -12.73 0.75 3.09
N SER A 33 -12.59 2.07 2.97
CA SER A 33 -13.68 3.02 3.19
C SER A 33 -14.74 2.91 2.09
N PRO A 34 -16.05 3.04 2.41
CA PRO A 34 -17.10 3.08 1.39
C PRO A 34 -17.11 4.38 0.56
N LYS A 35 -16.13 5.27 0.77
CA LYS A 35 -15.97 6.54 0.05
C LYS A 35 -14.65 6.56 -0.71
N PRO A 36 -14.53 7.38 -1.78
CA PRO A 36 -13.24 7.61 -2.42
C PRO A 36 -12.23 8.14 -1.39
N LYS A 37 -10.97 7.78 -1.56
CA LYS A 37 -9.91 8.15 -0.62
C LYS A 37 -8.77 8.85 -1.35
N THR A 38 -8.33 9.96 -0.77
CA THR A 38 -7.16 10.71 -1.20
C THR A 38 -6.22 10.84 -0.01
N LEU A 39 -4.97 10.40 -0.16
CA LEU A 39 -3.96 10.55 0.89
C LEU A 39 -3.24 11.90 0.78
N GLY A 40 -2.53 12.29 1.84
CA GLY A 40 -1.79 13.55 1.85
C GLY A 40 -0.64 13.54 0.85
N ASN A 41 0.04 12.40 0.72
CA ASN A 41 1.18 12.15 -0.14
C ASN A 41 1.44 10.62 -0.26
N TRP A 42 2.40 10.24 -1.11
CA TRP A 42 2.80 8.83 -1.30
C TRP A 42 3.61 8.25 -0.12
N GLY A 43 4.19 9.09 0.74
CA GLY A 43 4.95 8.70 1.92
C GLY A 43 4.13 7.89 2.92
N ASP A 44 2.84 8.19 3.08
CA ASP A 44 1.94 7.40 3.94
C ASP A 44 1.90 5.91 3.53
N ILE A 45 1.92 5.64 2.21
CA ILE A 45 1.94 4.27 1.67
C ILE A 45 3.34 3.65 1.84
N ALA A 46 4.39 4.44 1.62
CA ALA A 46 5.78 3.99 1.76
C ALA A 46 6.12 3.60 3.21
N ASP A 47 5.70 4.40 4.19
CA ASP A 47 5.91 4.12 5.60
C ASP A 47 5.17 2.84 6.03
N ALA A 48 3.93 2.66 5.57
CA ALA A 48 3.18 1.43 5.81
C ALA A 48 3.84 0.20 5.15
N ALA A 49 4.37 0.33 3.93
CA ALA A 49 5.11 -0.74 3.27
C ALA A 49 6.41 -1.08 4.02
N LEU A 50 7.12 -0.09 4.56
CA LEU A 50 8.33 -0.29 5.37
C LEU A 50 8.03 -1.07 6.65
N LEU A 51 6.91 -0.80 7.32
CA LEU A 51 6.48 -1.59 8.48
C LEU A 51 6.28 -3.07 8.12
N VAL A 52 5.64 -3.35 6.98
CA VAL A 52 5.49 -4.74 6.51
C VAL A 52 6.83 -5.36 6.13
N ASP A 53 7.72 -4.61 5.49
CA ASP A 53 9.05 -5.06 5.09
C ASP A 53 9.88 -5.50 6.31
N VAL A 54 9.94 -4.67 7.34
CA VAL A 54 10.70 -4.95 8.57
C VAL A 54 10.12 -6.14 9.33
N GLU A 55 8.80 -6.25 9.46
CA GLU A 55 8.15 -7.28 10.30
C GLU A 55 7.91 -8.62 9.59
N CYS A 56 7.77 -8.62 8.26
CA CYS A 56 7.37 -9.79 7.48
C CYS A 56 8.41 -10.19 6.43
N VAL A 57 8.86 -9.25 5.60
CA VAL A 57 9.69 -9.57 4.44
C VAL A 57 11.12 -9.91 4.88
N ARG A 58 11.80 -9.02 5.59
CA ARG A 58 13.20 -9.23 5.99
C ARG A 58 13.39 -10.31 7.06
N THR A 59 12.37 -10.52 7.89
CA THR A 59 12.44 -11.44 9.04
C THR A 59 11.98 -12.85 8.68
N LYS A 60 10.92 -12.97 7.88
CA LYS A 60 10.24 -14.24 7.61
C LYS A 60 10.23 -14.61 6.14
N ASN A 61 10.70 -13.72 5.26
CA ASN A 61 10.70 -13.90 3.81
C ASN A 61 9.29 -14.21 3.25
N ILE A 62 8.28 -13.50 3.78
CA ILE A 62 6.88 -13.60 3.35
C ILE A 62 6.32 -12.19 3.10
N GLY A 63 5.27 -12.13 2.29
CA GLY A 63 4.43 -10.94 2.21
C GLY A 63 3.65 -10.68 3.51
N GLY A 64 3.08 -9.49 3.63
CA GLY A 64 2.28 -9.10 4.77
C GLY A 64 1.34 -7.94 4.46
N GLN A 65 0.56 -7.55 5.46
CA GLN A 65 -0.44 -6.50 5.35
C GLN A 65 -0.52 -5.70 6.64
N VAL A 66 -0.65 -4.38 6.53
CA VAL A 66 -0.86 -3.50 7.68
C VAL A 66 -2.09 -2.61 7.46
N PHE A 67 -2.96 -2.56 8.47
CA PHE A 67 -4.20 -1.78 8.44
C PHE A 67 -4.01 -0.43 9.12
N ASN A 68 -4.55 0.61 8.49
CA ASN A 68 -4.61 1.95 9.04
C ASN A 68 -6.01 2.20 9.63
N TRP A 69 -6.06 2.91 10.75
CA TRP A 69 -7.29 3.35 11.43
C TRP A 69 -8.25 4.22 10.59
N LEU A 70 -7.81 4.74 9.43
CA LEU A 70 -8.63 5.51 8.50
C LEU A 70 -9.19 4.66 7.35
N ASP A 71 -9.47 3.37 7.57
CA ASP A 71 -10.08 2.45 6.59
C ASP A 71 -9.28 2.33 5.27
N TRP A 72 -7.98 2.12 5.37
CA TRP A 72 -7.15 1.70 4.25
C TRP A 72 -6.02 0.82 4.74
N ASN A 73 -5.40 0.06 3.85
CA ASN A 73 -4.31 -0.83 4.19
C ASN A 73 -3.27 -0.90 3.09
N VAL A 74 -2.08 -1.40 3.44
CA VAL A 74 -1.02 -1.71 2.48
C VAL A 74 -0.68 -3.18 2.56
N ILE A 75 -0.53 -3.80 1.40
CA ILE A 75 -0.10 -5.19 1.24
C ILE A 75 1.25 -5.17 0.53
N VAL A 76 2.23 -5.87 1.09
CA VAL A 76 3.46 -6.23 0.38
C VAL A 76 3.37 -7.71 0.07
N SER A 77 3.41 -8.06 -1.22
CA SER A 77 3.27 -9.45 -1.67
C SER A 77 4.47 -9.89 -2.49
N ILE A 78 4.89 -11.13 -2.32
CA ILE A 78 5.90 -11.77 -3.15
C ILE A 78 5.18 -12.30 -4.39
N VAL A 79 5.42 -11.68 -5.54
CA VAL A 79 4.75 -11.98 -6.81
C VAL A 79 5.75 -11.87 -7.94
N ASP A 80 5.49 -12.52 -9.06
CA ASP A 80 6.23 -12.22 -10.28
C ASP A 80 5.74 -10.88 -10.88
N CYS A 81 6.69 -10.02 -11.22
CA CYS A 81 6.48 -8.70 -11.81
C CYS A 81 6.88 -8.78 -13.28
#